data_AF-A0A060DX01-F1
#
_entry.id   AF-A0A060DX01-F1
#
_cell.length_a   1.000
_cell.length_b   1.000
_cell.length_c   1.000
_cell.angle_alpha   90.00
_cell.angle_beta   90.00
_cell.angle_gamma   90.00
#
_symmetry.space_group_name_H-M   'P 1'
#
loop_
_entity.id
_entity.type
_entity.pdbx_description
1 polymer ?
#
loop_
_entity_poly.entity_id
_entity_poly.type
_entity_poly.pdbx_seq_one_letter_code
_entity_poly.pdbx_strand_id
1 'polypeptide(L)'
;MRYRERTEEELKRAKTISEQAAAAQRRQFDELESLYHTAPIGLAVFDRALIRAVRRLAAVGLVRQDVLDPAPKRVDSNDLVLMVAGLVRAEPSITLDGIARRLQGMGQRTPRGGLRWSRSSVKNLLDRAKEQGLVRDLGAA
;
A
#
# COMPACT_ATOMS: atom_id res chain seq x y z
N MET A 1 -36.93 -16.19 47.66
CA MET A 1 -37.59 -15.45 46.55
C MET A 1 -36.83 -14.19 46.11
N ARG A 2 -36.21 -13.38 46.99
CA ARG A 2 -35.52 -12.12 46.60
C ARG A 2 -34.16 -12.25 45.88
N TYR A 3 -33.56 -13.44 45.83
CA TYR A 3 -32.20 -13.61 45.26
C TYR A 3 -32.21 -13.74 43.73
N ARG A 4 -33.24 -14.38 43.16
CA ARG A 4 -33.36 -14.60 41.70
C ARG A 4 -33.76 -13.31 40.95
N GLU A 5 -34.61 -12.50 41.56
CA GLU A 5 -35.02 -11.19 41.03
C GLU A 5 -33.81 -10.23 40.93
N ARG A 6 -32.94 -10.22 41.95
CA ARG A 6 -31.73 -9.38 41.94
C ARG A 6 -30.75 -9.79 40.83
N THR A 7 -30.59 -11.08 40.56
CA THR A 7 -29.73 -11.57 39.46
C THR A 7 -30.32 -11.26 38.07
N GLU A 8 -31.64 -11.28 37.92
CA GLU A 8 -32.30 -10.92 36.65
C GLU A 8 -32.16 -9.42 36.37
N GLU A 9 -32.28 -8.58 37.38
CA GLU A 9 -32.02 -7.14 37.26
C GLU A 9 -30.56 -6.85 36.91
N GLU A 10 -29.61 -7.53 37.54
CA GLU A 10 -28.19 -7.40 37.24
C GLU A 10 -27.87 -7.84 35.81
N LEU A 11 -28.43 -8.96 35.35
CA LEU A 11 -28.27 -9.44 33.99
C LEU A 11 -28.86 -8.45 32.98
N LYS A 12 -30.03 -7.89 33.29
CA LYS A 12 -30.69 -6.89 32.44
C LYS A 12 -29.83 -5.64 32.34
N ARG A 13 -29.30 -5.12 33.45
CA ARG A 13 -28.39 -3.96 33.48
C ARG A 13 -27.09 -4.23 32.72
N ALA A 14 -26.48 -5.40 32.90
CA ALA A 14 -25.28 -5.80 32.17
C ALA A 14 -25.53 -5.87 30.65
N LYS A 15 -26.69 -6.39 30.25
CA LYS A 15 -27.12 -6.43 28.85
C LYS A 15 -27.30 -5.02 28.28
N THR A 16 -27.98 -4.12 29.00
CA THR A 16 -28.13 -2.73 28.56
C THR A 16 -26.80 -2.02 28.44
N ILE A 17 -25.87 -2.24 29.38
CA ILE A 17 -24.52 -1.67 29.33
C ILE A 17 -23.77 -2.20 28.09
N SER A 18 -23.88 -3.49 27.79
CA SER A 18 -23.28 -4.09 26.57
C SER A 18 -23.90 -3.52 25.30
N GLU A 19 -25.23 -3.37 25.25
CA GLU A 19 -25.96 -2.82 24.10
C GLU A 19 -25.62 -1.34 23.90
N GLN A 20 -25.51 -0.57 24.98
CA GLN A 20 -25.08 0.84 24.95
C GLN A 20 -23.62 0.98 24.51
N ALA A 21 -22.73 0.10 24.99
CA ALA A 21 -21.34 0.06 24.54
C ALA A 21 -21.24 -0.27 23.04
N ALA A 22 -22.02 -1.25 22.56
CA ALA A 22 -22.09 -1.59 21.14
C ALA A 22 -22.65 -0.43 20.28
N ALA A 23 -23.67 0.28 20.77
CA ALA A 23 -24.23 1.45 20.09
C ALA A 23 -23.26 2.64 20.06
N ALA A 24 -22.40 2.79 21.08
CA ALA A 24 -21.33 3.78 21.08
C ALA A 24 -20.23 3.42 20.06
N GLN A 25 -19.85 2.15 20.00
CA GLN A 25 -18.88 1.65 19.01
C GLN A 25 -19.37 1.82 17.57
N ARG A 26 -20.66 1.54 17.32
CA ARG A 26 -21.27 1.74 15.99
C ARG A 26 -21.21 3.21 15.57
N ARG A 27 -21.56 4.14 16.47
CA ARG A 27 -21.48 5.58 16.20
C ARG A 27 -20.05 6.05 15.94
N GLN A 28 -19.09 5.60 16.74
CA GLN A 28 -17.67 5.89 16.50
C GLN A 28 -17.18 5.36 15.14
N PHE A 29 -17.67 4.19 14.72
CA PHE A 29 -17.35 3.62 13.42
C PHE A 29 -17.95 4.44 12.27
N ASP A 30 -19.22 4.83 12.37
CA ASP A 30 -19.89 5.66 11.36
C ASP A 30 -19.22 7.04 11.21
N GLU A 31 -18.74 7.64 12.32
CA GLU A 31 -17.94 8.88 12.30
C GLU A 31 -16.60 8.68 11.59
N LEU A 32 -15.91 7.56 11.84
CA LEU A 32 -14.66 7.24 11.14
C LEU A 32 -14.91 7.06 9.65
N GLU A 33 -15.91 6.26 9.25
CA GLU A 33 -16.27 6.08 7.84
C GLU A 33 -16.59 7.41 7.15
N SER A 34 -17.33 8.29 7.81
CA SER A 34 -17.61 9.65 7.28
C SER A 34 -16.33 10.46 7.07
N LEU A 35 -15.35 10.35 7.97
CA LEU A 35 -14.05 11.02 7.88
C LEU A 35 -13.16 10.39 6.80
N TYR A 36 -13.17 9.07 6.65
CA TYR A 36 -12.43 8.33 5.62
C TYR A 36 -12.92 8.65 4.21
N HIS A 37 -14.22 8.87 4.02
CA HIS A 37 -14.80 9.20 2.72
C HIS A 37 -14.48 10.62 2.23
N THR A 38 -14.13 11.55 3.13
CA THR A 38 -13.87 12.96 2.82
C THR A 38 -12.41 13.39 2.98
N ALA A 39 -11.57 12.61 3.66
CA ALA A 39 -10.17 12.97 3.90
C ALA A 39 -9.30 12.80 2.63
N PRO A 40 -8.42 13.78 2.32
CA PRO A 40 -7.45 13.62 1.25
C PRO A 40 -6.48 12.48 1.56
N ILE A 41 -6.13 11.70 0.52
CA ILE A 41 -5.19 10.57 0.60
C ILE A 41 -3.91 11.05 1.27
N GLY A 42 -3.63 10.53 2.47
CA GLY A 42 -2.41 10.83 3.25
C GLY A 42 -2.63 11.43 4.64
N LEU A 43 -3.87 11.80 5.03
CA LEU A 43 -4.15 12.23 6.42
C LEU A 43 -4.62 11.09 7.34
N ALA A 44 -4.91 9.90 6.81
CA ALA A 44 -5.24 8.70 7.58
C ALA A 44 -3.98 8.04 8.20
N VAL A 45 -3.13 8.86 8.81
CA VAL A 45 -1.87 8.42 9.40
C VAL A 45 -2.15 8.13 10.88
N PHE A 46 -2.45 6.86 11.14
CA PHE A 46 -2.35 6.16 12.44
C PHE A 46 -3.27 6.65 13.57
N ASP A 47 -4.57 6.40 13.47
CA ASP A 47 -5.33 6.24 14.71
C ASP A 47 -4.81 4.99 15.45
N ARG A 48 -4.10 5.21 16.55
CA ARG A 48 -3.58 4.13 17.42
C ARG A 48 -4.70 3.21 17.90
N ALA A 49 -5.95 3.67 17.96
CA ALA A 49 -7.11 2.86 18.28
C ALA A 49 -7.44 1.90 17.13
N LEU A 50 -7.38 2.34 15.86
CA LEU A 50 -7.58 1.48 14.70
C LEU A 50 -6.51 0.38 14.64
N ILE A 51 -5.23 0.73 14.83
CA ILE A 51 -4.15 -0.26 14.86
C ILE A 51 -4.40 -1.30 15.96
N ARG A 52 -4.84 -0.87 17.15
CA ARG A 52 -5.18 -1.78 18.26
C ARG A 52 -6.38 -2.67 17.94
N ALA A 53 -7.42 -2.13 17.30
CA ALA A 53 -8.58 -2.90 16.88
C ALA A 53 -8.20 -3.97 15.85
N VAL A 54 -7.44 -3.59 14.82
CA VAL A 54 -6.95 -4.51 13.78
C VAL A 54 -6.05 -5.60 14.39
N ARG A 55 -5.18 -5.28 15.35
CA ARG A 55 -4.40 -6.30 16.09
C ARG A 55 -5.28 -7.30 16.82
N ARG A 56 -6.37 -6.84 17.47
CA ARG A 56 -7.32 -7.74 18.15
C ARG A 56 -8.01 -8.66 17.16
N LEU A 57 -8.42 -8.12 16.00
CA LEU A 57 -9.05 -8.91 14.93
C LEU A 57 -8.09 -9.95 14.33
N ALA A 58 -6.81 -9.57 14.13
CA ALA A 58 -5.79 -10.51 13.67
C ALA A 58 -5.50 -11.62 14.69
N ALA A 59 -5.55 -11.32 16.00
CA ALA A 59 -5.36 -12.31 17.06
C ALA A 59 -6.46 -13.38 17.10
N VAL A 60 -7.69 -13.03 16.72
CA VAL A 60 -8.82 -13.98 16.62
C VAL A 60 -8.98 -14.59 15.21
N GLY A 61 -8.04 -14.33 14.30
CA GLY A 61 -8.05 -14.90 12.95
C GLY A 61 -9.07 -14.30 11.98
N LEU A 62 -9.72 -13.20 12.35
CA LEU A 62 -10.68 -12.50 11.48
C LEU A 62 -10.00 -11.65 10.40
N VAL A 63 -8.70 -11.37 10.57
CA VAL A 63 -7.87 -10.65 9.60
C VAL A 63 -6.51 -11.35 9.53
N ARG A 64 -5.84 -11.27 8.38
CA ARG A 64 -4.47 -11.79 8.24
C ARG A 64 -3.52 -11.04 9.19
N GLN A 65 -2.56 -11.77 9.76
CA GLN A 65 -1.61 -11.18 10.70
C GLN A 65 -0.65 -10.18 10.04
N ASP A 66 -0.44 -10.33 8.74
CA ASP A 66 0.42 -9.47 7.92
C ASP A 66 -0.24 -8.13 7.53
N VAL A 67 -1.51 -7.91 7.88
CA VAL A 67 -2.27 -6.73 7.40
C VAL A 67 -1.69 -5.40 7.91
N LEU A 68 -0.99 -5.44 9.04
CA LEU A 68 -0.33 -4.28 9.65
C LEU A 68 1.16 -4.19 9.30
N ASP A 69 1.67 -5.14 8.51
CA ASP A 69 3.04 -5.06 8.05
C ASP A 69 3.21 -3.81 7.18
N PRO A 70 4.42 -3.20 7.21
CA PRO A 70 4.72 -2.11 6.31
C PRO A 70 4.37 -2.50 4.88
N ALA A 71 3.60 -1.66 4.20
CA ALA A 71 3.30 -1.88 2.80
C ALA A 71 4.62 -2.09 2.04
N PRO A 72 4.71 -3.13 1.17
CA PRO A 72 5.91 -3.36 0.40
C PRO A 72 6.26 -2.09 -0.35
N LYS A 73 7.56 -1.76 -0.37
CA LYS A 73 8.04 -0.55 -1.05
C LYS A 73 7.52 -0.57 -2.49
N ARG A 74 6.75 0.45 -2.87
CA ARG A 74 6.16 0.56 -4.20
C ARG A 74 7.28 0.40 -5.22
N VAL A 75 7.14 -0.60 -6.09
CA VAL A 75 8.22 -1.13 -6.92
C VAL A 75 8.38 -0.32 -8.21
N ASP A 76 8.30 1.02 -8.10
CA ASP A 76 8.32 1.90 -9.27
C ASP A 76 9.61 1.68 -10.10
N SER A 77 10.72 1.30 -9.44
CA SER A 77 11.97 1.01 -10.12
C SER A 77 12.01 -0.36 -10.82
N ASN A 78 11.43 -1.45 -10.30
CA ASN A 78 11.53 -2.73 -11.04
C ASN A 78 10.64 -2.71 -12.28
N ASP A 79 9.47 -2.07 -12.22
CA ASP A 79 8.62 -1.89 -13.39
C ASP A 79 9.35 -1.06 -14.46
N LEU A 80 10.06 0.00 -14.04
CA LEU A 80 10.89 0.80 -14.94
C LEU A 80 12.10 0.03 -15.48
N VAL A 81 12.75 -0.83 -14.68
CA VAL A 81 13.85 -1.70 -15.12
C VAL A 81 13.34 -2.70 -16.17
N LEU A 82 12.19 -3.34 -15.93
CA LEU A 82 11.55 -4.24 -16.87
C LEU A 82 11.15 -3.52 -18.16
N MET A 83 10.65 -2.30 -18.06
CA MET A 83 10.27 -1.48 -19.21
C MET A 83 11.49 -1.08 -20.05
N VAL A 84 12.57 -0.63 -19.41
CA VAL A 84 13.85 -0.35 -20.10
C VAL A 84 14.38 -1.61 -20.77
N ALA A 85 14.34 -2.76 -20.09
CA ALA A 85 14.75 -4.03 -20.67
C ALA A 85 13.90 -4.39 -21.90
N GLY A 86 12.57 -4.20 -21.82
CA GLY A 86 11.66 -4.41 -22.95
C GLY A 86 11.96 -3.52 -24.14
N LEU A 87 12.22 -2.23 -23.90
CA LEU A 87 12.60 -1.27 -24.95
C LEU A 87 13.91 -1.68 -25.64
N VAL A 88 14.93 -2.09 -24.88
CA VAL A 88 16.21 -2.54 -25.44
C VAL A 88 16.07 -3.86 -26.20
N ARG A 89 15.23 -4.80 -25.74
CA ARG A 89 14.96 -6.03 -26.50
C ARG A 89 14.23 -5.75 -27.81
N ALA A 90 13.28 -4.82 -27.80
CA ALA A 90 12.51 -4.46 -28.98
C ALA A 90 13.38 -3.72 -30.03
N GLU A 91 14.36 -2.94 -29.58
CA GLU A 91 15.25 -2.16 -30.43
C GLU A 91 16.67 -2.16 -29.84
N PRO A 92 17.52 -3.16 -30.16
CA PRO A 92 18.84 -3.31 -29.54
C PRO A 92 19.81 -2.14 -29.78
N SER A 93 19.63 -1.39 -30.88
CA SER A 93 20.43 -0.21 -31.21
C SER A 93 19.93 1.08 -30.56
N ILE A 94 18.90 1.02 -29.70
CA ILE A 94 18.33 2.22 -29.09
C ILE A 94 19.36 2.92 -28.20
N THR A 95 19.49 4.23 -28.38
CA THR A 95 20.39 5.05 -27.56
C THR A 95 19.75 5.35 -26.20
N LEU A 96 20.56 5.67 -25.18
CA LEU A 96 20.05 6.07 -23.86
C LEU A 96 19.08 7.28 -23.95
N ASP A 97 19.37 8.23 -24.83
CA ASP A 97 18.50 9.38 -25.07
C ASP A 97 17.21 8.98 -25.81
N GLY A 98 17.29 7.99 -26.71
CA GLY A 98 16.11 7.36 -27.33
C GLY A 98 15.20 6.69 -26.31
N ILE A 99 15.78 5.92 -25.38
CA ILE A 99 15.03 5.30 -24.27
C ILE A 99 14.38 6.40 -23.41
N ALA A 100 15.13 7.45 -23.04
CA ALA A 100 14.59 8.57 -22.26
C ALA A 100 13.38 9.23 -22.93
N ARG A 101 13.46 9.50 -24.24
CA ARG A 101 12.35 10.07 -25.01
C ARG A 101 11.15 9.13 -25.07
N ARG A 102 11.38 7.82 -25.21
CA ARG A 102 10.30 6.83 -25.27
C ARG A 102 9.57 6.69 -23.94
N LEU A 103 10.31 6.66 -22.83
CA LEU A 103 9.74 6.68 -21.48
C LEU A 103 8.91 7.96 -21.24
N GLN A 104 9.41 9.13 -21.68
CA GLN A 104 8.65 10.38 -21.60
C GLN A 104 7.39 10.34 -22.48
N GLY A 105 7.48 9.85 -23.71
CA GLY A 105 6.35 9.72 -24.63
C GLY A 105 5.27 8.77 -24.10
N MET A 106 5.67 7.77 -23.31
CA MET A 106 4.76 6.87 -22.60
C MET A 106 4.18 7.46 -21.30
N GLY A 107 4.51 8.72 -20.95
CA GLY A 107 4.06 9.36 -19.71
C GLY A 107 4.71 8.83 -18.44
N GLN A 108 5.82 8.07 -18.54
CA GLN A 108 6.50 7.52 -17.37
C GLN A 108 7.26 8.60 -16.61
N ARG A 109 7.09 8.61 -15.29
CA ARG A 109 7.85 9.49 -14.40
C ARG A 109 9.17 8.85 -14.03
N THR A 110 10.18 9.68 -13.77
CA THR A 110 11.45 9.20 -13.23
C THR A 110 11.24 8.53 -11.87
N PRO A 111 12.17 7.66 -11.41
CA PRO A 111 12.07 7.00 -10.10
C PRO A 111 11.92 7.95 -8.90
N ARG A 112 12.29 9.23 -9.04
CA ARG A 112 12.12 10.28 -8.01
C ARG A 112 10.94 11.21 -8.30
N GLY A 113 10.05 10.86 -9.22
CA GLY A 113 8.81 11.59 -9.53
C GLY A 113 8.94 12.77 -10.51
N GLY A 114 10.15 13.09 -10.98
CA GLY A 114 10.39 14.11 -12.00
C GLY A 114 9.88 13.74 -13.39
N LEU A 115 9.54 14.75 -14.19
CA LEU A 115 8.98 14.60 -15.55
C LEU A 115 10.03 14.42 -16.65
N ARG A 116 11.26 14.93 -16.43
CA ARG A 116 12.35 14.85 -17.41
C ARG A 116 13.28 13.69 -17.07
N TRP A 117 13.54 12.86 -18.07
CA TRP A 117 14.46 11.74 -17.97
C TRP A 117 15.89 12.19 -18.30
N SER A 118 16.80 12.01 -17.36
CA SER A 118 18.22 12.21 -17.61
C SER A 118 18.85 10.94 -18.20
N ARG A 119 19.88 11.12 -19.03
CA ARG A 119 20.68 10.01 -19.57
C ARG A 119 21.25 9.10 -18.47
N SER A 120 21.70 9.70 -17.36
CA SER A 120 22.23 8.97 -16.19
C SER A 120 21.17 8.12 -15.49
N SER A 121 19.93 8.63 -15.36
CA SER A 121 18.81 7.86 -14.79
C SER A 121 18.49 6.63 -15.62
N VAL A 122 18.48 6.78 -16.95
CA VAL A 122 18.25 5.66 -17.87
C VAL A 122 19.41 4.66 -17.80
N LYS A 123 20.66 5.14 -17.77
CA LYS A 123 21.83 4.27 -17.62
C LYS A 123 21.73 3.41 -16.36
N ASN A 124 21.40 4.00 -15.21
CA ASN A 124 21.25 3.26 -13.96
C ASN A 124 20.18 2.17 -14.04
N LEU A 125 19.06 2.41 -14.73
CA LEU A 125 18.03 1.38 -14.94
C LEU A 125 18.51 0.27 -15.88
N LEU A 126 19.24 0.64 -16.94
CA LEU A 126 19.82 -0.33 -17.87
C LEU A 126 20.88 -1.20 -17.19
N ASP A 127 21.77 -0.61 -16.39
CA ASP A 127 22.78 -1.35 -15.62
C ASP A 127 22.10 -2.36 -14.69
N ARG A 128 21.05 -1.94 -13.97
CA ARG A 128 20.24 -2.84 -13.13
C ARG A 128 19.55 -3.94 -13.93
N ALA A 129 19.07 -3.63 -15.14
CA ALA A 129 18.50 -4.64 -16.03
C ALA A 129 19.54 -5.70 -16.43
N LYS A 130 20.80 -5.29 -16.63
CA LYS A 130 21.90 -6.22 -16.91
C LYS A 130 22.27 -7.05 -15.69
N GLU A 131 22.39 -6.43 -14.51
CA GLU A 131 22.63 -7.11 -13.24
C GLU A 131 21.57 -8.18 -12.94
N GLN A 132 20.30 -7.91 -13.29
CA GLN A 132 19.19 -8.85 -13.15
C GLN A 132 19.13 -9.91 -14.26
N GLY A 133 20.09 -9.94 -15.18
CA GLY A 133 20.11 -10.86 -16.33
C GLY A 133 18.98 -10.63 -17.33
N LEU A 134 18.30 -9.49 -17.24
CA LEU A 134 17.24 -9.15 -18.17
C LEU A 134 17.87 -8.80 -19.52
N VAL A 135 18.84 -7.90 -19.59
CA VAL A 135 19.48 -7.52 -20.86
C VAL A 135 20.87 -8.17 -20.93
N ARG A 136 21.20 -8.82 -22.05
CA ARG A 136 22.58 -9.28 -22.31
C ARG A 136 23.43 -8.08 -22.72
N ASP A 137 24.70 -8.06 -22.30
CA ASP A 137 25.65 -7.09 -22.85
C ASP A 137 25.71 -7.26 -24.37
N LEU A 138 25.36 -6.20 -25.11
CA LEU A 138 25.47 -6.12 -26.57
C LEU A 138 26.94 -5.90 -26.95
N GLY A 139 27.79 -6.82 -26.53
CA GLY A 139 29.22 -6.83 -26.77
C GLY A 139 29.75 -8.25 -26.83
N ALA A 140 29.31 -9.01 -27.84
CA ALA A 140 30.01 -10.17 -28.44
C ALA A 140 29.04 -10.91 -29.39
N ALA A 141 28.97 -10.47 -30.64
CA ALA A 141 28.67 -11.29 -31.82
C ALA A 141 29.13 -10.53 -33.05
#